data_AF-A0AAU3N6G1-F1
#
_entry.id   AF-A0AAU3N6G1-F1
#
_cell.length_a   1.000
_cell.length_b   1.000
_cell.length_c   1.000
_cell.angle_alpha   90.00
_cell.angle_beta   90.00
_cell.angle_gamma   90.00
#
_symmetry.space_group_name_H-M   'P 1'
#
loop_
_entity.id
_entity.type
_entity.pdbx_description
1 polymer ?
#
loop_
_entity_poly.entity_id
_entity_poly.type
_entity_poly.pdbx_seq_one_letter_code
_entity_poly.pdbx_strand_id
1 'polypeptide(L)'
;MNEGQRHAADEGDDSPHQGNRGAVRWGRERARAALGLAVWEIELAVTAGLLERGADRRFDPDEVTRTAADLDAFRARLTREHRFNASQAARRLGVSAARFARVVAQTGLAPVAEEQVRKYGRVLTVRYYRAVDVDGLAAYATADQVLREAVTAVGRPAAARKAAVTRTRNKERAEQARHELQAVRKQTTQGANVALVRYAAALAAGLPRGSRFLKKFVTDEAVGVLAAVVEECRMRAEERSALLDEVLPLAHRACAELTGPAEIERRSGVDPAVFAGRTDMIGGYMARAELEKVLAALPQWPAQARAAAVAAEAEAAVHRTRAAEEHAALAAAREAARLTNETVAELFGLPVDVVAALRPRGSAGLWNPQHVAALRAAPPPWLRSEEAARAEVALRESRAARAQQARADRRAGWRRTWAEQLGVPLDRVPENCRRPTAKAVRAARANPPGWARL
;
A
#
# COMPACT_ATOMS: atom_id res chain seq x y z
N MET A 1 39.02 -81.06 -27.93
CA MET A 1 38.44 -82.42 -27.88
C MET A 1 37.04 -82.33 -28.46
N ASN A 2 36.84 -83.08 -29.55
CA ASN A 2 35.63 -83.48 -30.30
C ASN A 2 34.63 -82.38 -30.69
N GLU A 3 34.54 -81.97 -31.96
CA GLU A 3 34.12 -82.73 -33.18
C GLU A 3 32.63 -83.09 -33.19
N GLY A 4 31.95 -82.66 -34.26
CA GLY A 4 30.56 -83.04 -34.54
C GLY A 4 29.90 -82.28 -35.69
N GLN A 5 30.49 -82.30 -36.88
CA GLN A 5 29.86 -81.93 -38.16
C GLN A 5 28.75 -82.92 -38.57
N ARG A 6 27.75 -82.44 -39.34
CA ARG A 6 27.17 -83.00 -40.60
C ARG A 6 25.98 -82.13 -41.06
N HIS A 7 26.10 -81.41 -42.19
CA HIS A 7 25.61 -81.71 -43.56
C HIS A 7 24.07 -81.66 -43.71
N ALA A 8 23.52 -80.67 -44.44
CA ALA A 8 23.19 -80.66 -45.89
C ALA A 8 21.92 -81.49 -46.20
N ALA A 9 20.94 -81.13 -47.01
CA ALA A 9 20.68 -80.04 -47.96
C ALA A 9 19.14 -80.03 -48.26
N ASP A 10 18.73 -79.11 -49.12
CA ASP A 10 17.78 -79.34 -50.22
C ASP A 10 16.38 -78.69 -50.18
N GLU A 11 15.96 -78.40 -51.41
CA GLU A 11 15.10 -77.35 -51.93
C GLU A 11 13.59 -77.46 -51.65
N GLY A 12 12.91 -76.33 -51.77
CA GLY A 12 11.46 -76.22 -51.72
C GLY A 12 11.00 -74.79 -51.89
N ASP A 13 11.12 -74.29 -53.13
CA ASP A 13 10.42 -73.11 -53.62
C ASP A 13 8.90 -73.33 -53.48
N ASP A 14 8.23 -72.42 -52.77
CA ASP A 14 6.82 -72.08 -53.02
C ASP A 14 6.51 -70.78 -52.27
N SER A 15 6.77 -69.67 -52.95
CA SER A 15 6.06 -68.44 -52.63
C SER A 15 4.57 -68.65 -52.91
N PRO A 16 3.70 -68.21 -51.98
CA PRO A 16 2.59 -67.41 -52.43
C PRO A 16 2.65 -66.05 -51.73
N HIS A 17 2.74 -65.01 -52.55
CA HIS A 17 2.30 -63.67 -52.21
C HIS A 17 1.01 -63.72 -51.37
N GLN A 18 1.10 -63.39 -50.08
CA GLN A 18 -0.06 -62.91 -49.32
C GLN A 18 0.31 -61.71 -48.45
N GLY A 19 0.02 -60.53 -49.02
CA GLY A 19 -0.65 -59.51 -48.24
C GLY A 19 0.24 -58.60 -47.44
N ASN A 20 0.83 -57.64 -48.16
CA ASN A 20 0.78 -56.24 -47.76
C ASN A 20 -0.68 -55.85 -47.42
N ARG A 21 -1.20 -56.27 -46.27
CA ARG A 21 -2.38 -55.67 -45.66
C ARG A 21 -1.82 -54.58 -44.77
N GLY A 22 -1.85 -53.34 -45.25
CA GLY A 22 -1.72 -52.20 -44.36
C GLY A 22 -2.73 -52.38 -43.23
N ALA A 23 -2.27 -52.85 -42.08
CA ALA A 23 -3.12 -53.02 -40.91
C ALA A 23 -3.84 -51.69 -40.73
N VAL A 24 -5.17 -51.72 -40.70
CA VAL A 24 -6.00 -50.52 -40.65
C VAL A 24 -5.78 -49.90 -39.27
N ARG A 25 -4.69 -49.15 -39.11
CA ARG A 25 -4.31 -48.53 -37.85
C ARG A 25 -5.34 -47.48 -37.49
N TRP A 26 -5.74 -47.46 -36.23
CA TRP A 26 -6.78 -46.57 -35.76
C TRP A 26 -6.23 -45.17 -35.54
N GLY A 27 -6.96 -44.18 -36.05
CA GLY A 27 -6.73 -42.79 -35.68
C GLY A 27 -7.09 -42.53 -34.22
N ARG A 28 -6.51 -41.47 -33.65
CA ARG A 28 -6.69 -41.08 -32.23
C ARG A 28 -8.14 -41.04 -31.77
N GLU A 29 -9.04 -40.47 -32.56
CA GLU A 29 -10.47 -40.37 -32.19
C GLU A 29 -11.16 -41.74 -32.12
N ARG A 30 -10.72 -42.70 -32.94
CA ARG A 30 -11.28 -44.05 -32.95
C ARG A 30 -10.79 -44.86 -31.74
N ALA A 31 -9.50 -44.76 -31.40
CA ALA A 31 -8.95 -45.36 -30.18
C ALA A 31 -9.58 -44.74 -28.91
N ARG A 32 -9.76 -43.41 -28.90
CA ARG A 32 -10.47 -42.68 -27.83
C ARG A 32 -11.89 -43.21 -27.61
N ALA A 33 -12.65 -43.34 -28.69
CA ALA A 33 -14.03 -43.83 -28.63
C ALA A 33 -14.09 -45.28 -28.14
N ALA A 34 -13.17 -46.14 -28.57
CA ALA A 34 -13.13 -47.55 -28.17
C ALA A 34 -12.80 -47.75 -26.68
N LEU A 35 -11.91 -46.94 -26.11
CA LEU A 35 -11.50 -47.03 -24.70
C LEU A 35 -12.35 -46.17 -23.76
N GLY A 36 -13.27 -45.34 -24.29
CA GLY A 36 -14.09 -44.43 -23.49
C GLY A 36 -13.26 -43.45 -22.66
N LEU A 37 -12.18 -42.92 -23.25
CA LEU A 37 -11.23 -41.99 -22.62
C LEU A 37 -11.38 -40.58 -23.19
N ALA A 38 -10.89 -39.57 -22.48
CA ALA A 38 -10.68 -38.25 -23.05
C ALA A 38 -9.41 -38.22 -23.91
N VAL A 39 -9.30 -37.23 -24.81
CA VAL A 39 -8.11 -37.07 -25.67
C VAL A 39 -6.82 -36.94 -24.84
N TRP A 40 -6.88 -36.24 -23.71
CA TRP A 40 -5.71 -36.07 -22.84
C TRP A 40 -5.33 -37.36 -22.09
N GLU A 41 -6.30 -38.24 -21.79
CA GLU A 41 -6.05 -39.55 -21.16
C GLU A 41 -5.37 -40.51 -22.12
N ILE A 42 -5.73 -40.46 -23.40
CA ILE A 42 -5.06 -41.20 -24.48
C ILE A 42 -3.60 -40.73 -24.62
N GLU A 43 -3.35 -39.42 -24.64
CA GLU A 43 -1.99 -38.88 -24.72
C GLU A 43 -1.16 -39.19 -23.47
N LEU A 44 -1.79 -39.19 -22.28
CA LEU A 44 -1.15 -39.60 -21.03
C LEU A 44 -0.76 -41.09 -21.08
N ALA A 45 -1.66 -41.96 -21.54
CA ALA A 45 -1.40 -43.39 -21.68
C ALA A 45 -0.22 -43.65 -22.63
N VAL A 46 -0.14 -42.93 -23.75
CA VAL A 46 1.01 -43.01 -24.66
C VAL A 46 2.30 -42.51 -24.00
N THR A 47 2.24 -41.37 -23.32
CA THR A 47 3.43 -40.78 -22.66
C THR A 47 3.93 -41.66 -21.50
N ALA A 48 3.04 -42.37 -20.83
CA ALA A 48 3.36 -43.31 -19.76
C ALA A 48 3.71 -44.72 -20.25
N GLY A 49 3.72 -44.96 -21.57
CA GLY A 49 4.01 -46.28 -22.16
C GLY A 49 2.94 -47.35 -21.88
N LEU A 50 1.72 -46.93 -21.54
CA LEU A 50 0.57 -47.82 -21.30
C LEU A 50 -0.18 -48.16 -22.60
N LEU A 51 0.03 -47.39 -23.67
CA LEU A 51 -0.46 -47.63 -25.02
C LEU A 51 0.64 -47.29 -26.02
N GLU A 52 0.88 -48.16 -27.00
CA GLU A 52 1.85 -47.88 -28.06
C GLU A 52 1.23 -47.02 -29.17
N ARG A 53 2.02 -46.03 -29.63
CA ARG A 53 1.66 -45.21 -30.78
C ARG A 53 2.75 -45.33 -31.83
N GLY A 54 2.36 -45.84 -33.00
CA GLY A 54 3.27 -45.97 -34.14
C GLY A 54 3.82 -44.62 -34.61
N ALA A 55 4.90 -44.66 -35.41
CA ALA A 55 5.52 -43.46 -35.98
C ALA A 55 4.57 -42.63 -36.86
N ASP A 56 3.53 -43.26 -37.42
CA ASP A 56 2.44 -42.65 -38.18
C ASP A 56 1.37 -41.98 -37.30
N ARG A 57 1.59 -41.91 -35.98
CA ARG A 57 0.67 -41.37 -34.96
C ARG A 57 -0.66 -42.13 -34.86
N ARG A 58 -0.68 -43.40 -35.28
CA ARG A 58 -1.85 -44.27 -35.19
C ARG A 58 -1.61 -45.41 -34.20
N PHE A 59 -2.71 -46.03 -33.76
CA PHE A 59 -2.73 -47.08 -32.74
C PHE A 59 -2.96 -48.44 -33.39
N ASP A 60 -2.37 -49.48 -32.81
CA ASP A 60 -2.65 -50.86 -33.18
C ASP A 60 -4.07 -51.27 -32.71
N PRO A 61 -4.98 -51.62 -33.64
CA PRO A 61 -6.33 -52.06 -33.28
C PRO A 61 -6.37 -53.24 -32.31
N ASP A 62 -5.40 -54.16 -32.39
CA ASP A 62 -5.38 -55.38 -31.57
C ASP A 62 -4.95 -55.06 -30.14
N GLU A 63 -4.03 -54.11 -29.96
CA GLU A 63 -3.65 -53.59 -28.64
C GLU A 63 -4.79 -52.80 -27.98
N VAL A 64 -5.49 -51.96 -28.76
CA VAL A 64 -6.65 -51.20 -28.26
C VAL A 64 -7.78 -52.15 -27.85
N THR A 65 -8.03 -53.21 -28.63
CA THR A 65 -9.07 -54.20 -28.33
C THR A 65 -8.71 -55.04 -27.11
N ARG A 66 -7.44 -55.46 -26.95
CA ARG A 66 -6.96 -56.15 -25.74
C ARG A 66 -7.07 -55.27 -24.50
N THR A 67 -6.73 -53.98 -24.63
CA THR A 67 -6.86 -53.00 -23.55
C THR A 67 -8.33 -52.78 -23.16
N ALA A 68 -9.24 -52.77 -24.13
CA ALA A 68 -10.67 -52.65 -23.87
C ALA A 68 -11.24 -53.85 -23.12
N ALA A 69 -10.67 -55.04 -23.28
CA ALA A 69 -11.08 -56.25 -22.56
C ALA A 69 -10.74 -56.22 -21.05
N ASP A 70 -9.75 -55.42 -20.64
CA ASP A 70 -9.36 -55.20 -19.24
C ASP A 70 -9.26 -53.69 -18.94
N LEU A 71 -10.37 -52.99 -19.22
CA LEU A 71 -10.43 -51.54 -19.13
C LEU A 71 -10.24 -51.03 -17.69
N ASP A 72 -10.69 -51.78 -16.69
CA ASP A 72 -10.62 -51.36 -15.28
C ASP A 72 -9.18 -51.42 -14.76
N ALA A 73 -8.43 -52.49 -15.04
CA ALA A 73 -7.01 -52.54 -14.67
C ALA A 73 -6.21 -51.48 -15.45
N PHE A 74 -6.55 -51.25 -16.72
CA PHE A 74 -5.94 -50.18 -17.50
C PHE A 74 -6.19 -48.80 -16.89
N ARG A 75 -7.44 -48.47 -16.52
CA ARG A 75 -7.79 -47.19 -15.88
C ARG A 75 -7.11 -47.04 -14.51
N ALA A 76 -6.97 -48.12 -13.75
CA ALA A 76 -6.22 -48.10 -12.49
C ALA A 76 -4.73 -47.77 -12.70
N ARG A 77 -4.10 -48.35 -13.73
CA ARG A 77 -2.72 -48.02 -14.13
C ARG A 77 -2.62 -46.56 -14.61
N LEU A 78 -3.55 -46.11 -15.45
CA LEU A 78 -3.55 -44.74 -15.96
C LEU A 78 -3.72 -43.70 -14.84
N THR A 79 -4.57 -43.98 -13.86
CA THR A 79 -4.78 -43.08 -12.70
C THR A 79 -3.50 -42.88 -11.88
N ARG A 80 -2.62 -43.88 -11.81
CA ARG A 80 -1.32 -43.81 -11.13
C ARG A 80 -0.32 -42.88 -11.83
N GLU A 81 -0.54 -42.61 -13.12
CA GLU A 81 0.30 -41.74 -13.94
C GLU A 81 -0.20 -40.30 -14.00
N HIS A 82 -1.36 -40.00 -13.38
CA HIS A 82 -1.91 -38.65 -13.34
C HIS A 82 -0.93 -37.66 -12.71
N ARG A 83 -0.83 -36.48 -13.32
CA ARG A 83 0.02 -35.38 -12.85
C ARG A 83 -0.75 -34.51 -11.86
N PHE A 84 -0.18 -34.34 -10.68
CA PHE A 84 -0.70 -33.45 -9.65
C PHE A 84 0.25 -32.31 -9.38
N ASN A 85 -0.27 -31.08 -9.34
CA ASN A 85 0.47 -29.97 -8.77
C ASN A 85 0.60 -30.13 -7.25
N ALA A 86 1.47 -29.36 -6.61
CA ALA A 86 1.74 -29.47 -5.17
C ALA A 86 0.48 -29.41 -4.28
N SER A 87 -0.53 -28.61 -4.64
CA SER A 87 -1.78 -28.50 -3.88
C SER A 87 -2.68 -29.72 -4.05
N GLN A 88 -2.74 -30.28 -5.26
CA GLN A 88 -3.50 -31.50 -5.54
C GLN A 88 -2.83 -32.72 -4.89
N ALA A 89 -1.50 -32.81 -4.97
CA ALA A 89 -0.72 -33.87 -4.35
C ALA A 89 -0.85 -33.83 -2.81
N ALA A 90 -0.82 -32.63 -2.22
CA ALA A 90 -1.07 -32.44 -0.80
C ALA A 90 -2.49 -32.90 -0.40
N ARG A 91 -3.51 -32.56 -1.19
CA ARG A 91 -4.89 -33.01 -0.95
C ARG A 91 -5.01 -34.52 -1.04
N ARG A 92 -4.35 -35.15 -2.01
CA ARG A 92 -4.33 -36.61 -2.17
C ARG A 92 -3.75 -37.32 -0.94
N LEU A 93 -2.72 -36.74 -0.34
CA LEU A 93 -2.12 -37.22 0.90
C LEU A 93 -2.83 -36.77 2.19
N GLY A 94 -3.92 -36.00 2.09
CA GLY A 94 -4.62 -35.47 3.27
C GLY A 94 -3.82 -34.44 4.08
N VAL A 95 -2.86 -33.76 3.45
CA VAL A 95 -1.96 -32.79 4.11
C VAL A 95 -2.05 -31.38 3.52
N SER A 96 -1.48 -30.39 4.22
CA SER A 96 -1.34 -29.04 3.68
C SER A 96 -0.23 -28.96 2.63
N ALA A 97 -0.34 -28.01 1.69
CA ALA A 97 0.67 -27.82 0.63
C ALA A 97 2.07 -27.52 1.18
N ALA A 98 2.17 -26.79 2.29
CA ALA A 98 3.43 -26.53 2.97
C ALA A 98 4.03 -27.80 3.60
N ARG A 99 3.20 -28.70 4.12
CA ARG A 99 3.66 -30.00 4.64
C ARG A 99 4.15 -30.89 3.50
N PHE A 100 3.38 -30.98 2.41
CA PHE A 100 3.79 -31.70 1.22
C PHE A 100 5.15 -31.23 0.69
N ALA A 101 5.36 -29.91 0.58
CA ALA A 101 6.64 -29.35 0.14
C ALA A 101 7.83 -29.77 1.02
N ARG A 102 7.64 -29.88 2.35
CA ARG A 102 8.69 -30.38 3.25
C ARG A 102 8.94 -31.87 3.07
N VAL A 103 7.89 -32.68 2.97
CA VAL A 103 8.01 -34.12 2.75
C VAL A 103 8.75 -34.39 1.43
N VAL A 104 8.42 -33.65 0.36
CA VAL A 104 9.13 -33.69 -0.92
C VAL A 104 10.60 -33.30 -0.77
N ALA A 105 10.90 -32.23 -0.02
CA ALA A 105 12.28 -31.81 0.21
C ALA A 105 13.10 -32.83 1.02
N GLN A 106 12.48 -33.51 1.98
CA GLN A 106 13.12 -34.53 2.81
C GLN A 106 13.33 -35.85 2.07
N THR A 107 12.40 -36.22 1.20
CA THR A 107 12.45 -37.47 0.42
C THR A 107 13.18 -37.32 -0.91
N GLY A 108 13.47 -36.09 -1.33
CA GLY A 108 14.14 -35.81 -2.60
C GLY A 108 13.27 -36.10 -3.83
N LEU A 109 11.95 -36.14 -3.69
CA LEU A 109 11.06 -36.45 -4.81
C LEU A 109 11.18 -35.39 -5.92
N ALA A 110 11.66 -35.81 -7.09
CA ALA A 110 11.81 -34.94 -8.25
C ALA A 110 10.45 -34.70 -8.96
N PRO A 111 10.17 -33.48 -9.44
CA PRO A 111 9.00 -33.22 -10.26
C PRO A 111 9.15 -33.85 -11.64
N VAL A 112 8.04 -34.33 -12.20
CA VAL A 112 7.99 -34.96 -13.54
C VAL A 112 7.75 -33.92 -14.64
N ALA A 113 7.24 -32.75 -14.29
CA ALA A 113 7.16 -31.60 -15.19
C ALA A 113 7.22 -30.29 -14.41
N GLU A 114 7.77 -29.26 -15.05
CA GLU A 114 7.74 -27.88 -14.57
C GLU A 114 7.16 -26.98 -15.66
N GLU A 115 6.14 -26.18 -15.32
CA GLU A 115 5.50 -25.24 -16.25
C GLU A 115 5.53 -23.82 -15.68
N GLN A 116 5.75 -22.84 -16.55
CA GLN A 116 5.67 -21.43 -16.17
C GLN A 116 4.27 -20.88 -16.47
N VAL A 117 3.54 -20.51 -15.43
CA VAL A 117 2.17 -19.98 -15.54
C VAL A 117 2.16 -18.52 -15.15
N ARG A 118 1.63 -17.65 -16.02
CA ARG A 118 1.50 -16.22 -15.74
C ARG A 118 0.19 -15.96 -15.00
N LYS A 119 0.26 -15.56 -13.72
CA LYS A 119 -0.91 -15.25 -12.89
C LYS A 119 -0.63 -14.01 -12.03
N TYR A 120 -1.62 -13.14 -11.88
CA TYR A 120 -1.51 -11.91 -11.08
C TYR A 120 -0.31 -11.03 -11.45
N GLY A 121 -0.02 -10.90 -12.75
CA GLY A 121 1.11 -10.10 -13.25
C GLY A 121 2.50 -10.69 -12.99
N ARG A 122 2.60 -11.90 -12.43
CA ARG A 122 3.87 -12.60 -12.14
C ARG A 122 3.95 -13.94 -12.90
N VAL A 123 5.16 -14.42 -13.16
CA VAL A 123 5.42 -15.76 -13.70
C VAL A 123 5.67 -16.70 -12.52
N LEU A 124 4.89 -17.78 -12.43
CA LEU A 124 4.97 -18.78 -11.36
C LEU A 124 5.43 -20.11 -11.97
N THR A 125 6.44 -20.75 -11.38
CA THR A 125 6.85 -22.11 -11.75
C THR A 125 5.99 -23.12 -11.00
N VAL A 126 5.17 -23.87 -11.73
CA VAL A 126 4.30 -24.93 -11.21
C VAL A 126 4.99 -26.27 -11.45
N ARG A 127 5.23 -27.00 -10.37
CA ARG A 127 5.81 -28.36 -10.38
C ARG A 127 4.71 -29.41 -10.32
N TYR A 128 4.83 -30.44 -11.14
CA TYR A 128 3.91 -31.57 -11.18
C TYR A 128 4.60 -32.87 -10.76
N TYR A 129 3.88 -33.69 -10.01
CA TYR A 129 4.31 -34.98 -9.48
C TYR A 129 3.35 -36.07 -9.97
N ARG A 130 3.84 -37.28 -10.22
CA ARG A 130 2.97 -38.41 -10.59
C ARG A 130 2.22 -38.92 -9.36
N ALA A 131 0.99 -39.40 -9.58
CA ALA A 131 0.14 -39.90 -8.51
C ALA A 131 0.79 -41.06 -7.74
N VAL A 132 1.46 -42.00 -8.42
CA VAL A 132 2.16 -43.12 -7.79
C VAL A 132 3.29 -42.68 -6.88
N ASP A 133 4.07 -41.69 -7.31
CA ASP A 133 5.18 -41.16 -6.51
C ASP A 133 4.64 -40.41 -5.27
N VAL A 134 3.53 -39.69 -5.43
CA VAL A 134 2.83 -39.02 -4.33
C VAL A 134 2.28 -40.04 -3.33
N ASP A 135 1.66 -41.12 -3.79
CA ASP A 135 1.13 -42.18 -2.92
C ASP A 135 2.24 -42.86 -2.10
N GLY A 136 3.43 -43.02 -2.69
CA GLY A 136 4.64 -43.50 -2.01
C GLY A 136 5.08 -42.63 -0.83
N LEU A 137 4.64 -41.37 -0.75
CA LEU A 137 4.96 -40.46 0.36
C LEU A 137 4.03 -40.61 1.58
N ALA A 138 3.00 -41.47 1.53
CA ALA A 138 2.02 -41.60 2.61
C ALA A 138 2.66 -41.90 3.97
N ALA A 139 3.62 -42.84 4.03
CA ALA A 139 4.31 -43.20 5.26
C ALA A 139 5.10 -42.02 5.86
N TYR A 140 5.72 -41.19 5.02
CA TYR A 140 6.47 -40.01 5.45
C TYR A 140 5.54 -38.90 5.95
N ALA A 141 4.37 -38.73 5.33
CA ALA A 141 3.35 -37.78 5.78
C ALA A 141 2.82 -38.16 7.18
N THR A 142 2.59 -39.45 7.43
CA THR A 142 2.20 -39.97 8.75
C THR A 142 3.32 -39.77 9.78
N ALA A 143 4.58 -40.03 9.44
CA ALA A 143 5.71 -39.82 10.34
C ALA A 143 5.88 -38.34 10.75
N ASP A 144 5.75 -37.37 9.82
CA ASP A 144 5.77 -35.93 10.13
C ASP A 144 4.62 -35.55 11.08
N GLN A 145 3.45 -36.16 10.92
CA GLN A 145 2.30 -35.91 11.79
C GLN A 145 2.58 -36.39 13.22
N VAL A 146 3.01 -37.63 13.40
CA VAL A 146 3.32 -38.21 14.71
C VAL A 146 4.40 -37.40 15.43
N LEU A 147 5.48 -37.02 14.72
CA LEU A 147 6.55 -36.21 15.29
C LEU A 147 6.03 -34.86 15.81
N ARG A 148 5.11 -34.22 15.08
CA ARG A 148 4.54 -32.93 15.51
C ARG A 148 3.53 -33.05 16.62
N GLU A 149 2.73 -34.09 16.65
CA GLU A 149 1.85 -34.38 17.77
C GLU A 149 2.67 -34.59 19.04
N ALA A 150 3.81 -35.30 18.95
CA ALA A 150 4.77 -35.45 20.04
C ALA A 150 5.39 -34.10 20.47
N VAL A 151 5.91 -33.29 19.53
CA VAL A 151 6.48 -31.96 19.83
C VAL A 151 5.43 -31.05 20.48
N THR A 152 4.19 -31.08 19.99
CA THR A 152 3.08 -30.29 20.54
C THR A 152 2.71 -30.77 21.94
N ALA A 153 2.65 -32.09 22.16
CA ALA A 153 2.36 -32.68 23.46
C ALA A 153 3.42 -32.29 24.51
N VAL A 154 4.70 -32.27 24.13
CA VAL A 154 5.81 -31.85 25.01
C VAL A 154 5.80 -30.33 25.25
N GLY A 155 5.41 -29.52 24.26
CA GLY A 155 5.35 -28.05 24.39
C GLY A 155 4.17 -27.50 25.19
N ARG A 156 3.02 -28.20 25.20
CA ARG A 156 1.80 -27.81 25.93
C ARG A 156 2.00 -27.55 27.43
N PRO A 157 2.64 -28.42 28.23
CA PRO A 157 2.83 -28.17 29.66
C PRO A 157 3.73 -26.96 29.91
N ALA A 158 4.77 -26.74 29.11
CA ALA A 158 5.64 -25.56 29.23
C ALA A 158 4.89 -24.26 28.89
N ALA A 159 4.07 -24.27 27.83
CA ALA A 159 3.23 -23.14 27.47
C ALA A 159 2.15 -22.84 28.54
N ALA A 160 1.53 -23.87 29.10
CA ALA A 160 0.56 -23.73 30.18
C ALA A 160 1.20 -23.15 31.45
N ARG A 161 2.40 -23.61 31.84
CA ARG A 161 3.16 -23.03 32.96
C ARG A 161 3.49 -21.56 32.72
N LYS A 162 4.00 -21.20 31.53
CA LYS A 162 4.30 -19.80 31.17
C LYS A 162 3.04 -18.92 31.23
N ALA A 163 1.92 -19.42 30.71
CA ALA A 163 0.64 -18.72 30.77
C ALA A 163 0.14 -18.54 32.21
N ALA A 164 0.28 -19.56 33.07
CA ALA A 164 -0.06 -19.46 34.49
C ALA A 164 0.78 -18.40 35.20
N VAL A 165 2.11 -18.41 35.02
CA VAL A 165 3.01 -17.39 35.58
C VAL A 165 2.64 -15.99 35.11
N THR A 166 2.32 -15.83 33.83
CA THR A 166 1.89 -14.53 33.28
C THR A 166 0.54 -14.09 33.86
N ARG A 167 -0.41 -15.00 34.07
CA ARG A 167 -1.68 -14.69 34.73
C ARG A 167 -1.47 -14.22 36.16
N THR A 168 -0.63 -14.91 36.94
CA THR A 168 -0.29 -14.53 38.31
C THR A 168 0.33 -13.13 38.35
N ARG A 169 1.37 -12.89 37.54
CA ARG A 169 2.03 -11.57 37.48
C ARG A 169 1.08 -10.45 37.03
N ASN A 170 0.19 -10.73 36.07
CA ASN A 170 -0.79 -9.74 35.62
C ASN A 170 -1.83 -9.44 36.70
N LYS A 171 -2.21 -10.45 37.50
CA LYS A 171 -3.12 -10.27 38.65
C LYS A 171 -2.46 -9.40 39.73
N GLU A 172 -1.21 -9.71 40.10
CA GLU A 172 -0.42 -8.91 41.05
C GLU A 172 -0.26 -7.47 40.57
N ARG A 173 0.07 -7.25 39.29
CA ARG A 173 0.19 -5.92 38.71
C ARG A 173 -1.13 -5.14 38.75
N ALA A 174 -2.25 -5.80 38.46
CA ALA A 174 -3.56 -5.17 38.54
C ALA A 174 -3.97 -4.83 39.98
N GLU A 175 -3.63 -5.68 40.95
CA GLU A 175 -3.85 -5.42 42.39
C GLU A 175 -3.00 -4.23 42.87
N GLN A 176 -1.73 -4.19 42.52
CA GLN A 176 -0.84 -3.06 42.82
C GLN A 176 -1.36 -1.74 42.21
N ALA A 177 -1.73 -1.75 40.94
CA ALA A 177 -2.30 -0.58 40.27
C ALA A 177 -3.60 -0.10 40.93
N ARG A 178 -4.44 -1.03 41.42
CA ARG A 178 -5.65 -0.68 42.18
C ARG A 178 -5.33 -0.01 43.52
N HIS A 179 -4.31 -0.48 44.23
CA HIS A 179 -3.84 0.17 45.46
C HIS A 179 -3.30 1.58 45.19
N GLU A 180 -2.52 1.76 44.13
CA GLU A 180 -2.02 3.07 43.69
C GLU A 180 -3.17 4.01 43.33
N LEU A 181 -4.14 3.53 42.52
CA LEU A 181 -5.30 4.31 42.13
C LEU A 181 -6.15 4.71 43.35
N GLN A 182 -6.29 3.83 44.35
CA GLN A 182 -7.00 4.12 45.59
C GLN A 182 -6.25 5.15 46.45
N ALA A 183 -4.92 5.09 46.51
CA ALA A 183 -4.10 6.08 47.20
C ALA A 183 -4.27 7.47 46.56
N VAL A 184 -4.20 7.55 45.23
CA VAL A 184 -4.45 8.78 44.48
C VAL A 184 -5.87 9.29 44.72
N ARG A 185 -6.88 8.42 44.69
CA ARG A 185 -8.28 8.80 44.98
C ARG A 185 -8.39 9.44 46.36
N LYS A 186 -7.83 8.83 47.41
CA LYS A 186 -7.88 9.37 48.78
C LYS A 186 -7.24 10.76 48.89
N GLN A 187 -6.11 10.97 48.22
CA GLN A 187 -5.41 12.26 48.19
C GLN A 187 -6.19 13.33 47.41
N THR A 188 -6.86 12.94 46.32
CA THR A 188 -7.55 13.86 45.40
C THR A 188 -8.97 14.22 45.81
N THR A 189 -9.65 13.40 46.62
CA THR A 189 -11.00 13.70 47.11
C THR A 189 -11.04 14.75 48.22
N GLN A 190 -9.90 15.22 48.71
CA GLN A 190 -9.81 16.30 49.70
C GLN A 190 -9.82 17.68 49.02
N GLY A 191 -11.00 18.09 48.55
CA GLY A 191 -11.25 19.43 48.01
C GLY A 191 -11.10 19.57 46.49
N ALA A 192 -11.46 20.76 46.00
CA ALA A 192 -11.38 21.12 44.59
C ALA A 192 -9.93 21.49 44.23
N ASN A 193 -9.21 20.61 43.53
CA ASN A 193 -7.82 20.85 43.14
C ASN A 193 -7.49 20.31 41.74
N VAL A 194 -6.32 20.69 41.23
CA VAL A 194 -5.80 20.26 39.93
C VAL A 194 -5.68 18.74 39.84
N ALA A 195 -5.25 18.08 40.92
CA ALA A 195 -5.06 16.64 40.97
C ALA A 195 -6.38 15.85 40.81
N LEU A 196 -7.50 16.37 41.31
CA LEU A 196 -8.83 15.81 41.09
C LEU A 196 -9.25 15.89 39.62
N VAL A 197 -8.97 17.01 38.94
CA VAL A 197 -9.23 17.16 37.50
C VAL A 197 -8.35 16.18 36.70
N ARG A 198 -7.08 16.00 37.09
CA ARG A 198 -6.19 15.00 36.49
C ARG A 198 -6.75 13.57 36.67
N TYR A 199 -7.21 13.23 37.87
CA TYR A 199 -7.83 11.94 38.19
C TYR A 199 -9.08 11.68 37.36
N ALA A 200 -10.00 12.64 37.30
CA ALA A 200 -11.21 12.52 36.49
C ALA A 200 -10.91 12.42 34.99
N ALA A 201 -9.94 13.18 34.47
CA ALA A 201 -9.51 13.10 33.07
C ALA A 201 -8.88 11.74 32.75
N ALA A 202 -8.07 11.18 33.65
CA ALA A 202 -7.50 9.83 33.52
C ALA A 202 -8.59 8.75 33.50
N LEU A 203 -9.60 8.84 34.38
CA LEU A 203 -10.77 7.96 34.34
C LEU A 203 -11.60 8.14 33.06
N ALA A 204 -11.64 9.32 32.45
CA ALA A 204 -12.36 9.54 31.20
C ALA A 204 -11.60 9.08 29.94
N ALA A 205 -10.27 8.92 30.02
CA ALA A 205 -9.40 8.62 28.88
C ALA A 205 -9.73 7.26 28.22
N GLY A 206 -10.30 7.26 27.01
CA GLY A 206 -10.65 6.02 26.31
C GLY A 206 -12.06 5.49 26.58
N LEU A 207 -12.86 6.19 27.41
CA LEU A 207 -14.30 5.93 27.49
C LEU A 207 -15.04 6.65 26.34
N PRO A 208 -15.94 5.97 25.60
CA PRO A 208 -16.69 6.57 24.49
C PRO A 208 -17.65 7.68 24.93
N ARG A 209 -18.06 7.70 26.21
CA ARG A 209 -18.88 8.74 26.84
C ARG A 209 -18.06 9.68 27.74
N GLY A 210 -16.78 9.90 27.44
CA GLY A 210 -15.94 10.84 28.19
C GLY A 210 -16.57 12.25 28.22
N SER A 211 -16.68 12.83 29.41
CA SER A 211 -17.28 14.15 29.58
C SER A 211 -16.55 15.21 28.75
N ARG A 212 -17.27 15.94 27.89
CA ARG A 212 -16.68 16.86 26.89
C ARG A 212 -15.73 17.89 27.52
N PHE A 213 -15.98 18.31 28.76
CA PHE A 213 -15.14 19.31 29.42
C PHE A 213 -13.77 18.77 29.86
N LEU A 214 -13.64 17.46 30.12
CA LEU A 214 -12.38 16.81 30.49
C LEU A 214 -11.50 16.51 29.29
N LYS A 215 -12.08 16.43 28.08
CA LYS A 215 -11.38 16.02 26.86
C LYS A 215 -10.13 16.85 26.57
N LYS A 216 -10.14 18.15 26.91
CA LYS A 216 -9.01 19.06 26.71
C LYS A 216 -7.79 18.74 27.59
N PHE A 217 -7.97 17.95 28.66
CA PHE A 217 -6.90 17.57 29.58
C PHE A 217 -6.36 16.15 29.33
N VAL A 218 -7.03 15.34 28.50
CA VAL A 218 -6.64 13.93 28.27
C VAL A 218 -5.26 13.80 27.63
N THR A 219 -4.79 14.82 26.92
CA THR A 219 -3.46 14.86 26.29
C THR A 219 -2.35 15.37 27.19
N ASP A 220 -2.66 15.75 28.43
CA ASP A 220 -1.67 16.18 29.41
C ASP A 220 -0.80 14.99 29.86
N GLU A 221 0.50 15.21 30.02
CA GLU A 221 1.46 14.14 30.34
C GLU A 221 1.15 13.46 31.68
N ALA A 222 0.81 14.25 32.71
CA ALA A 222 0.48 13.71 34.03
C ALA A 222 -0.83 12.91 34.00
N VAL A 223 -1.78 13.32 33.16
CA VAL A 223 -3.01 12.54 32.90
C VAL A 223 -2.67 11.24 32.16
N GLY A 224 -1.75 11.27 31.21
CA GLY A 224 -1.28 10.07 30.50
C GLY A 224 -0.68 9.02 31.44
N VAL A 225 0.18 9.44 32.38
CA VAL A 225 0.77 8.56 33.40
C VAL A 225 -0.32 7.92 34.26
N LEU A 226 -1.27 8.71 34.76
CA LEU A 226 -2.36 8.20 35.60
C LEU A 226 -3.36 7.34 34.82
N ALA A 227 -3.62 7.66 33.55
CA ALA A 227 -4.44 6.86 32.66
C ALA A 227 -3.81 5.47 32.43
N ALA A 228 -2.48 5.37 32.33
CA ALA A 228 -1.80 4.09 32.25
C ALA A 228 -2.05 3.23 33.52
N VAL A 229 -2.01 3.83 34.72
CA VAL A 229 -2.35 3.14 35.98
C VAL A 229 -3.81 2.66 35.96
N VAL A 230 -4.74 3.50 35.49
CA VAL A 230 -6.17 3.15 35.33
C VAL A 230 -6.35 1.94 34.40
N GLU A 231 -5.65 1.89 33.28
CA GLU A 231 -5.67 0.76 32.34
C GLU A 231 -5.06 -0.52 32.97
N GLU A 232 -3.98 -0.38 33.75
CA GLU A 232 -3.34 -1.49 34.45
C GLU A 232 -4.22 -2.12 35.53
N CYS A 233 -5.15 -1.36 36.12
CA CYS A 233 -6.13 -1.87 37.08
C CYS A 233 -7.10 -2.91 36.47
N ARG A 234 -7.19 -3.00 35.13
CA ARG A 234 -8.09 -3.90 34.39
C ARG A 234 -9.55 -3.80 34.88
N MET A 235 -9.99 -2.60 35.23
CA MET A 235 -11.37 -2.34 35.65
C MET A 235 -12.33 -2.62 34.49
N ARG A 236 -13.53 -3.08 34.82
CA ARG A 236 -14.60 -3.16 33.81
C ARG A 236 -15.02 -1.75 33.40
N ALA A 237 -15.56 -1.62 32.19
CA ALA A 237 -16.00 -0.32 31.69
C ALA A 237 -17.09 0.30 32.60
N GLU A 238 -17.96 -0.53 33.17
CA GLU A 238 -19.01 -0.10 34.11
C GLU A 238 -18.41 0.40 35.43
N GLU A 239 -17.44 -0.33 35.99
CA GLU A 239 -16.74 0.04 37.23
C GLU A 239 -16.02 1.39 37.08
N ARG A 240 -15.30 1.57 35.96
CA ARG A 240 -14.61 2.82 35.65
C ARG A 240 -15.59 3.99 35.45
N SER A 241 -16.72 3.74 34.78
CA SER A 241 -17.75 4.75 34.56
C SER A 241 -18.39 5.17 35.89
N ALA A 242 -18.68 4.23 36.79
CA ALA A 242 -19.23 4.53 38.11
C ALA A 242 -18.26 5.37 38.96
N LEU A 243 -16.96 5.06 38.94
CA LEU A 243 -15.94 5.89 39.61
C LEU A 243 -15.87 7.30 39.02
N LEU A 244 -15.96 7.43 37.70
CA LEU A 244 -15.99 8.73 37.03
C LEU A 244 -17.23 9.54 37.45
N ASP A 245 -18.41 8.91 37.45
CA ASP A 245 -19.67 9.56 37.83
C ASP A 245 -19.65 10.06 39.28
N GLU A 246 -18.99 9.33 40.20
CA GLU A 246 -18.81 9.75 41.60
C GLU A 246 -17.98 11.05 41.70
N VAL A 247 -16.90 11.16 40.92
CA VAL A 247 -15.98 12.32 41.01
C VAL A 247 -16.38 13.48 40.11
N LEU A 248 -17.27 13.26 39.12
CA LEU A 248 -17.61 14.26 38.10
C LEU A 248 -18.12 15.59 38.67
N PRO A 249 -19.01 15.63 39.69
CA PRO A 249 -19.49 16.89 40.27
C PRO A 249 -18.39 17.68 40.97
N LEU A 250 -17.44 16.99 41.62
CA LEU A 250 -16.29 17.62 42.27
C LEU A 250 -15.29 18.13 41.22
N ALA A 251 -15.04 17.33 40.17
CA ALA A 251 -14.15 17.71 39.08
C ALA A 251 -14.68 18.92 38.29
N HIS A 252 -16.01 19.04 38.13
CA HIS A 252 -16.62 20.20 37.50
C HIS A 252 -16.40 21.47 38.33
N ARG A 253 -16.58 21.40 39.66
CA ARG A 253 -16.27 22.51 40.58
C ARG A 253 -14.79 22.90 40.52
N ALA A 254 -13.90 21.92 40.62
CA ALA A 254 -12.46 22.14 40.51
C ALA A 254 -12.09 22.79 39.17
N CYS A 255 -12.66 22.34 38.06
CA CYS A 255 -12.41 22.93 36.74
C CYS A 255 -12.88 24.38 36.64
N ALA A 256 -13.95 24.78 37.34
CA ALA A 256 -14.44 26.17 37.38
C ALA A 256 -13.51 27.11 38.17
N GLU A 257 -12.73 26.56 39.09
CA GLU A 257 -11.74 27.28 39.90
C GLU A 257 -10.36 27.35 39.22
N LEU A 258 -10.19 26.71 38.06
CA LEU A 258 -8.96 26.81 37.28
C LEU A 258 -8.93 28.10 36.46
N THR A 259 -7.77 28.75 36.47
CA THR A 259 -7.42 29.84 35.58
C THR A 259 -6.81 29.26 34.30
N GLY A 260 -7.29 29.72 33.15
CA GLY A 260 -6.81 29.28 31.85
C GLY A 260 -5.45 29.87 31.45
N PRO A 261 -4.76 29.26 30.47
CA PRO A 261 -3.41 29.65 30.07
C PRO A 261 -3.31 31.13 29.65
N ALA A 262 -4.24 31.61 28.82
CA ALA A 262 -4.25 33.01 28.38
C ALA A 262 -4.41 34.01 29.54
N GLU A 263 -5.14 33.63 30.60
CA GLU A 263 -5.32 34.50 31.76
C GLU A 263 -4.12 34.46 32.71
N ILE A 264 -3.49 33.30 32.87
CA ILE A 264 -2.22 33.16 33.59
C ILE A 264 -1.17 34.04 32.92
N GLU A 265 -1.04 33.96 31.60
CA GLU A 265 -0.10 34.75 30.83
C GLU A 265 -0.37 36.25 30.98
N ARG A 266 -1.62 36.67 30.83
CA ARG A 266 -2.02 38.08 30.98
C ARG A 266 -1.69 38.64 32.36
N ARG A 267 -1.90 37.86 33.43
CA ARG A 267 -1.71 38.35 34.81
C ARG A 267 -0.28 38.23 35.31
N SER A 268 0.47 37.21 34.86
CA SER A 268 1.86 36.98 35.27
C SER A 268 2.88 37.61 34.33
N GLY A 269 2.49 37.90 33.09
CA GLY A 269 3.38 38.41 32.04
C GLY A 269 4.35 37.38 31.48
N VAL A 270 4.14 36.08 31.73
CA VAL A 270 4.95 34.98 31.18
C VAL A 270 4.11 33.80 30.72
N ASP A 271 4.63 33.02 29.78
CA ASP A 271 3.99 31.81 29.28
C ASP A 271 3.70 30.80 30.42
N PRO A 272 2.49 30.19 30.46
CA PRO A 272 2.12 29.19 31.46
C PRO A 272 3.08 28.00 31.55
N ALA A 273 3.77 27.64 30.47
CA ALA A 273 4.79 26.58 30.47
C ALA A 273 5.96 26.87 31.41
N VAL A 274 6.26 28.14 31.71
CA VAL A 274 7.33 28.52 32.66
C VAL A 274 6.98 28.08 34.09
N PHE A 275 5.70 27.92 34.40
CA PHE A 275 5.20 27.44 35.69
C PHE A 275 5.23 25.90 35.81
N ALA A 276 5.40 25.18 34.71
CA ALA A 276 5.43 23.72 34.69
C ALA A 276 6.62 23.19 35.52
N GLY A 277 6.35 22.20 36.38
CA GLY A 277 7.34 21.62 37.30
C GLY A 277 7.65 22.45 38.55
N ARG A 278 7.15 23.70 38.63
CA ARG A 278 7.28 24.57 39.83
C ARG A 278 5.98 24.72 40.61
N THR A 279 4.86 24.53 39.93
CA THR A 279 3.51 24.63 40.49
C THR A 279 2.63 23.53 39.92
N ASP A 280 1.53 23.22 40.61
CA ASP A 280 0.57 22.23 40.14
C ASP A 280 -0.27 22.76 38.97
N MET A 281 -0.07 22.16 37.80
CA MET A 281 -0.77 22.53 36.57
C MET A 281 -1.32 21.36 35.77
N ILE A 282 -2.36 21.59 34.98
CA ILE A 282 -2.93 20.61 34.05
C ILE A 282 -3.25 21.29 32.71
N GLY A 283 -2.59 20.87 31.63
CA GLY A 283 -2.80 21.43 30.29
C GLY A 283 -2.63 22.96 30.22
N GLY A 284 -1.69 23.52 30.99
CA GLY A 284 -1.49 24.97 31.10
C GLY A 284 -2.48 25.69 32.02
N TYR A 285 -3.39 24.98 32.69
CA TYR A 285 -4.29 25.54 33.69
C TYR A 285 -3.70 25.42 35.10
N MET A 286 -4.02 26.38 35.96
CA MET A 286 -3.60 26.43 37.37
C MET A 286 -4.80 26.77 38.25
N ALA A 287 -4.82 26.32 39.50
CA ALA A 287 -5.84 26.78 40.46
C ALA A 287 -5.76 28.30 40.67
N ARG A 288 -6.90 29.00 40.66
CA ARG A 288 -6.93 30.46 40.82
C ARG A 288 -6.25 30.91 42.12
N ALA A 289 -6.53 30.23 43.23
CA ALA A 289 -5.91 30.53 44.52
C ALA A 289 -4.39 30.41 44.49
N GLU A 290 -3.85 29.46 43.71
CA GLU A 290 -2.40 29.29 43.58
C GLU A 290 -1.79 30.40 42.73
N LEU A 291 -2.46 30.80 41.64
CA LEU A 291 -2.05 31.97 40.86
C LEU A 291 -2.03 33.23 41.73
N GLU A 292 -3.07 33.48 42.54
CA GLU A 292 -3.09 34.64 43.45
C GLU A 292 -1.90 34.63 44.43
N LYS A 293 -1.57 33.47 45.01
CA LYS A 293 -0.40 33.35 45.91
C LYS A 293 0.90 33.67 45.19
N VAL A 294 1.09 33.13 43.98
CA VAL A 294 2.30 33.38 43.19
C VAL A 294 2.38 34.85 42.79
N LEU A 295 1.27 35.50 42.43
CA LEU A 295 1.25 36.92 42.10
C LEU A 295 1.48 37.83 43.32
N ALA A 296 0.95 37.45 44.49
CA ALA A 296 1.12 38.20 45.73
C ALA A 296 2.59 38.23 46.21
N ALA A 297 3.35 37.18 45.93
CA ALA A 297 4.78 37.09 46.24
C ALA A 297 5.55 36.54 45.04
N LEU A 298 5.64 37.35 43.98
CA LEU A 298 6.22 36.93 42.71
C LEU A 298 7.65 36.42 42.91
N PRO A 299 7.92 35.12 42.67
CA PRO A 299 9.27 34.58 42.73
C PRO A 299 10.17 35.27 41.68
N GLN A 300 11.49 35.07 41.73
CA GLN A 300 12.39 35.70 40.75
C GLN A 300 12.33 35.05 39.36
N TRP A 301 12.00 33.77 39.27
CA TRP A 301 12.06 33.01 38.02
C TRP A 301 11.07 33.47 36.91
N PRO A 302 9.83 33.96 37.18
CA PRO A 302 8.96 34.53 36.15
C PRO A 302 9.56 35.83 35.60
N ALA A 303 10.14 36.68 36.45
CA ALA A 303 10.79 37.91 36.00
C ALA A 303 11.99 37.62 35.08
N GLN A 304 12.81 36.61 35.42
CA GLN A 304 13.90 36.15 34.57
C GLN A 304 13.42 35.58 33.24
N ALA A 305 12.36 34.76 33.25
CA ALA A 305 11.78 34.20 32.03
C ALA A 305 11.20 35.29 31.11
N ARG A 306 10.57 36.32 31.70
CA ARG A 306 10.08 37.48 30.94
C ARG A 306 11.23 38.24 30.27
N ALA A 307 12.32 38.49 31.00
CA ALA A 307 13.49 39.16 30.45
C ALA A 307 14.11 38.35 29.28
N ALA A 308 14.19 37.03 29.41
CA ALA A 308 14.67 36.14 28.35
C ALA A 308 13.75 36.16 27.12
N ALA A 309 12.42 36.14 27.31
CA ALA A 309 11.47 36.22 26.21
C ALA A 309 11.57 37.55 25.44
N VAL A 310 11.69 38.67 26.15
CA VAL A 310 11.89 39.99 25.53
C VAL A 310 13.20 40.05 24.75
N ALA A 311 14.29 39.49 25.29
CA ALA A 311 15.57 39.42 24.58
C ALA A 311 15.46 38.58 23.29
N ALA A 312 14.83 37.41 23.36
CA ALA A 312 14.62 36.55 22.19
C ALA A 312 13.72 37.21 21.12
N GLU A 313 12.68 37.94 21.53
CA GLU A 313 11.83 38.69 20.60
C GLU A 313 12.60 39.83 19.92
N ALA A 314 13.45 40.54 20.66
CA ALA A 314 14.31 41.59 20.13
C ALA A 314 15.33 41.04 19.13
N GLU A 315 15.99 39.92 19.43
CA GLU A 315 16.87 39.22 18.49
C GLU A 315 16.12 38.79 17.23
N ALA A 316 14.94 38.17 17.38
CA ALA A 316 14.12 37.77 16.24
C ALA A 316 13.66 38.97 15.39
N ALA A 317 13.36 40.11 16.00
CA ALA A 317 13.04 41.35 15.29
C ALA A 317 14.25 41.86 14.49
N VAL A 318 15.45 41.88 15.08
CA VAL A 318 16.69 42.25 14.39
C VAL A 318 16.96 41.31 13.20
N HIS A 319 16.78 40.00 13.38
CA HIS A 319 16.94 39.02 12.30
C HIS A 319 15.93 39.24 11.17
N ARG A 320 14.66 39.55 11.49
CA ARG A 320 13.64 39.87 10.47
C ARG A 320 14.00 41.13 9.69
N THR A 321 14.45 42.18 10.37
CA THR A 321 14.88 43.43 9.72
C THR A 321 16.07 43.19 8.80
N ARG A 322 17.11 42.48 9.28
CA ARG A 322 18.27 42.13 8.47
C ARG A 322 17.90 41.28 7.26
N ALA A 323 17.03 40.29 7.43
CA ALA A 323 16.55 39.48 6.32
C ALA A 323 15.77 40.33 5.29
N ALA A 324 14.96 41.29 5.74
CA ALA A 324 14.25 42.21 4.87
C ALA A 324 15.20 43.14 4.11
N GLU A 325 16.24 43.66 4.77
CA GLU A 325 17.31 44.46 4.16
C GLU A 325 18.08 43.65 3.11
N GLU A 326 18.47 42.43 3.44
CA GLU A 326 19.15 41.51 2.51
C GLU A 326 18.25 41.19 1.29
N HIS A 327 16.96 40.92 1.51
CA HIS A 327 16.00 40.72 0.44
C HIS A 327 15.82 41.96 -0.44
N ALA A 328 15.75 43.16 0.15
CA ALA A 328 15.63 44.42 -0.58
C ALA A 328 16.90 44.70 -1.41
N ALA A 329 18.09 44.46 -0.85
CA ALA A 329 19.35 44.59 -1.54
C ALA A 329 19.46 43.60 -2.72
N LEU A 330 19.06 42.34 -2.53
CA LEU A 330 19.02 41.34 -3.60
C LEU A 330 17.99 41.69 -4.68
N ALA A 331 16.83 42.23 -4.31
CA ALA A 331 15.83 42.69 -5.26
C ALA A 331 16.35 43.87 -6.10
N ALA A 332 17.01 44.85 -5.47
CA ALA A 332 17.65 45.98 -6.17
C ALA A 332 18.78 45.52 -7.09
N ALA A 333 19.62 44.57 -6.67
CA ALA A 333 20.67 44.00 -7.51
C ALA A 333 20.08 43.23 -8.71
N ARG A 334 18.98 42.49 -8.52
CA ARG A 334 18.24 41.83 -9.61
C ARG A 334 17.59 42.83 -10.55
N GLU A 335 17.07 43.94 -10.04
CA GLU A 335 16.52 45.04 -10.83
C GLU A 335 17.58 45.66 -11.73
N ALA A 336 18.77 45.95 -11.17
CA ALA A 336 19.90 46.49 -11.91
C ALA A 336 20.45 45.51 -12.96
N ALA A 337 20.32 44.20 -12.73
CA ALA A 337 20.73 43.15 -13.67
C ALA A 337 19.65 42.76 -14.70
N ARG A 338 18.55 43.53 -14.81
CA ARG A 338 17.46 43.23 -15.77
C ARG A 338 17.92 43.46 -17.21
N LEU A 339 17.74 42.43 -18.03
CA LEU A 339 17.88 42.52 -19.48
C LEU A 339 16.49 42.84 -20.06
N THR A 340 16.26 44.12 -20.39
CA THR A 340 15.02 44.55 -21.03
C THR A 340 15.03 44.17 -22.52
N ASN A 341 13.90 44.37 -23.21
CA ASN A 341 13.86 44.11 -24.66
C ASN A 341 14.81 45.05 -25.40
N GLU A 342 14.98 46.29 -24.93
CA GLU A 342 15.88 47.31 -25.48
C GLU A 342 17.34 46.86 -25.34
N THR A 343 17.75 46.42 -24.15
CA THR A 343 19.13 45.93 -23.91
C THR A 343 19.43 44.70 -24.76
N VAL A 344 18.46 43.78 -24.91
CA VAL A 344 18.66 42.55 -25.71
C VAL A 344 18.63 42.85 -27.22
N ALA A 345 17.79 43.79 -27.65
CA ALA A 345 17.77 44.31 -29.02
C ALA A 345 19.11 44.93 -29.41
N GLU A 346 19.67 45.78 -28.56
CA GLU A 346 21.01 46.35 -28.75
C GLU A 346 22.08 45.26 -28.80
N LEU A 347 22.04 44.30 -27.85
CA LEU A 347 23.03 43.23 -27.74
C LEU A 347 23.10 42.31 -28.96
N PHE A 348 21.98 42.08 -29.65
CA PHE A 348 21.90 41.21 -30.83
C PHE A 348 21.73 41.98 -32.15
N GLY A 349 21.67 43.32 -32.11
CA GLY A 349 21.47 44.15 -33.30
C GLY A 349 20.13 43.91 -34.00
N LEU A 350 19.06 43.67 -33.25
CA LEU A 350 17.72 43.40 -33.77
C LEU A 350 16.71 44.46 -33.31
N PRO A 351 15.61 44.70 -34.05
CA PRO A 351 14.54 45.58 -33.59
C PRO A 351 13.88 45.12 -32.28
N VAL A 352 13.49 46.06 -31.43
CA VAL A 352 12.90 45.81 -30.10
C VAL A 352 11.60 45.01 -30.19
N ASP A 353 10.78 45.27 -31.20
CA ASP A 353 9.52 44.56 -31.47
C ASP A 353 9.74 43.10 -31.86
N VAL A 354 10.75 42.82 -32.68
CA VAL A 354 11.15 41.46 -33.08
C VAL A 354 11.67 40.67 -31.88
N VAL A 355 12.53 41.30 -31.06
CA VAL A 355 13.00 40.71 -29.80
C VAL A 355 11.82 40.45 -28.86
N ALA A 356 10.91 41.41 -28.67
CA ALA A 356 9.72 41.22 -27.83
C ALA A 356 8.87 40.02 -28.28
N ALA A 357 8.70 39.82 -29.59
CA ALA A 357 7.95 38.70 -30.16
C ALA A 357 8.67 37.34 -30.04
N LEU A 358 10.01 37.34 -30.08
CA LEU A 358 10.83 36.13 -29.96
C LEU A 358 11.10 35.70 -28.51
N ARG A 359 10.74 36.55 -27.54
CA ARG A 359 10.90 36.29 -26.11
C ARG A 359 10.18 35.00 -25.69
N PRO A 360 10.79 34.18 -24.81
CA PRO A 360 10.13 33.01 -24.25
C PRO A 360 8.81 33.36 -23.55
N ARG A 361 7.77 32.57 -23.79
CA ARG A 361 6.46 32.75 -23.15
C ARG A 361 6.56 32.44 -21.65
N GLY A 362 6.07 33.36 -20.82
CA GLY A 362 6.03 33.22 -19.36
C GLY A 362 7.03 34.08 -18.60
N SER A 363 7.88 34.86 -19.28
CA SER A 363 8.69 35.88 -18.62
C SER A 363 7.91 37.19 -18.49
N ALA A 364 7.87 37.74 -17.28
CA ALA A 364 7.15 38.96 -16.93
C ALA A 364 7.85 40.20 -17.51
N GLY A 365 7.79 40.38 -18.83
CA GLY A 365 8.36 41.56 -19.49
C GLY A 365 9.88 41.56 -19.66
N LEU A 366 10.60 40.58 -19.09
CA LEU A 366 12.07 40.59 -18.98
C LEU A 366 12.71 39.38 -19.64
N TRP A 367 13.97 39.52 -20.06
CA TRP A 367 14.79 38.42 -20.56
C TRP A 367 15.56 37.75 -19.42
N ASN A 368 15.59 36.42 -19.43
CA ASN A 368 16.40 35.65 -18.49
C ASN A 368 17.89 35.76 -18.89
N PRO A 369 18.80 36.22 -18.00
CA PRO A 369 20.23 36.34 -18.29
C PRO A 369 20.91 35.05 -18.73
N GLN A 370 20.54 33.92 -18.14
CA GLN A 370 21.08 32.61 -18.54
C GLN A 370 20.65 32.24 -19.96
N HIS A 371 19.42 32.58 -20.34
CA HIS A 371 18.92 32.34 -21.69
C HIS A 371 19.62 33.23 -22.71
N VAL A 372 19.81 34.52 -22.40
CA VAL A 372 20.55 35.46 -23.26
C VAL A 372 22.02 35.03 -23.41
N ALA A 373 22.67 34.60 -22.32
CA ALA A 373 24.03 34.06 -22.37
C ALA A 373 24.11 32.80 -23.26
N ALA A 374 23.13 31.89 -23.17
CA ALA A 374 23.05 30.71 -24.02
C ALA A 374 22.85 31.07 -25.51
N LEU A 375 22.01 32.07 -25.81
CA LEU A 375 21.82 32.58 -27.17
C LEU A 375 23.10 33.19 -27.74
N ARG A 376 23.94 33.83 -26.91
CA ARG A 376 25.26 34.31 -27.33
C ARG A 376 26.26 33.18 -27.56
N ALA A 377 26.27 32.19 -26.66
CA ALA A 377 27.20 31.07 -26.75
C ALA A 377 26.91 30.16 -27.95
N ALA A 378 25.64 29.98 -28.33
CA ALA A 378 25.22 29.19 -29.46
C ALA A 378 24.11 29.90 -30.25
N PRO A 379 24.46 30.83 -31.17
CA PRO A 379 23.47 31.65 -31.88
C PRO A 379 22.60 30.80 -32.82
N PRO A 380 21.27 30.72 -32.58
CA PRO A 380 20.37 30.06 -33.51
C PRO A 380 20.29 30.79 -34.85
N PRO A 381 19.87 30.11 -35.93
CA PRO A 381 19.83 30.70 -37.28
C PRO A 381 19.02 32.00 -37.38
N TRP A 382 17.97 32.16 -36.56
CA TRP A 382 17.12 33.34 -36.56
C TRP A 382 17.76 34.58 -35.91
N LEU A 383 18.89 34.44 -35.19
CA LEU A 383 19.65 35.59 -34.66
C LEU A 383 20.68 36.15 -35.67
N ARG A 384 20.85 35.53 -36.84
CA ARG A 384 21.91 35.90 -37.79
C ARG A 384 21.60 37.16 -38.59
N SER A 385 20.32 37.50 -38.76
CA SER A 385 19.86 38.69 -39.47
C SER A 385 18.45 39.05 -39.03
N GLU A 386 18.07 40.31 -39.28
CA GLU A 386 16.72 40.79 -39.02
C GLU A 386 15.67 40.03 -39.84
N GLU A 387 15.94 39.73 -41.10
CA GLU A 387 15.05 38.96 -41.97
C GLU A 387 14.78 37.56 -41.41
N ALA A 388 15.83 36.87 -40.93
CA ALA A 388 15.70 35.55 -40.33
C ALA A 388 14.90 35.61 -39.01
N ALA A 389 15.09 36.66 -38.22
CA ALA A 389 14.35 36.89 -36.99
C ALA A 389 12.85 37.12 -37.25
N ARG A 390 12.51 37.97 -38.24
CA ARG A 390 11.13 38.22 -38.67
C ARG A 390 10.45 36.96 -39.23
N ALA A 391 11.19 36.15 -40.01
CA ALA A 391 10.68 34.87 -40.51
C ALA A 391 10.34 33.89 -39.38
N GLU A 392 11.17 33.83 -38.34
CA GLU A 392 10.90 33.01 -37.15
C GLU A 392 9.69 33.52 -36.34
N VAL A 393 9.51 34.85 -36.22
CA VAL A 393 8.29 35.43 -35.62
C VAL A 393 7.05 34.96 -36.36
N ALA A 394 7.01 35.14 -37.68
CA ALA A 394 5.87 34.73 -38.52
C ALA A 394 5.60 33.21 -38.40
N LEU A 395 6.64 32.40 -38.32
CA LEU A 395 6.53 30.96 -38.14
C LEU A 395 5.96 30.57 -36.77
N ARG A 396 6.37 31.26 -35.69
CA ARG A 396 5.81 31.06 -34.34
C ARG A 396 4.36 31.51 -34.26
N GLU A 397 4.00 32.62 -34.89
CA GLU A 397 2.62 33.09 -34.99
C GLU A 397 1.74 32.10 -35.74
N SER A 398 2.20 31.62 -36.90
CA SER A 398 1.50 30.58 -37.68
C SER A 398 1.31 29.30 -36.87
N ARG A 399 2.34 28.83 -36.15
CA ARG A 399 2.23 27.68 -35.23
C ARG A 399 1.24 27.94 -34.10
N ALA A 400 1.24 29.15 -33.53
CA ALA A 400 0.32 29.52 -32.45
C ALA A 400 -1.14 29.57 -32.95
N ALA A 401 -1.38 30.14 -34.13
CA ALA A 401 -2.68 30.18 -34.78
C ALA A 401 -3.18 28.75 -35.08
N ARG A 402 -2.34 27.88 -35.67
CA ARG A 402 -2.67 26.46 -35.89
C ARG A 402 -2.97 25.73 -34.59
N ALA A 403 -2.20 25.97 -33.54
CA ALA A 403 -2.44 25.36 -32.23
C ALA A 403 -3.74 25.86 -31.59
N GLN A 404 -4.09 27.14 -31.75
CA GLN A 404 -5.35 27.71 -31.30
C GLN A 404 -6.53 27.12 -32.08
N GLN A 405 -6.42 27.00 -33.39
CA GLN A 405 -7.43 26.35 -34.24
C GLN A 405 -7.63 24.90 -33.82
N ALA A 406 -6.55 24.11 -33.70
CA ALA A 406 -6.64 22.72 -33.25
C ALA A 406 -7.21 22.58 -31.81
N ARG A 407 -7.07 23.59 -30.95
CA ARG A 407 -7.74 23.63 -29.63
C ARG A 407 -9.22 23.96 -29.77
N ALA A 408 -9.60 24.84 -30.67
CA ALA A 408 -11.00 25.14 -30.97
C ALA A 408 -11.71 23.91 -31.56
N ASP A 409 -11.12 23.26 -32.55
CA ASP A 409 -11.68 22.05 -33.20
C ASP A 409 -11.87 20.91 -32.20
N ARG A 410 -10.87 20.68 -31.32
CA ARG A 410 -10.98 19.69 -30.24
C ARG A 410 -12.11 20.02 -29.28
N ARG A 411 -12.27 21.29 -28.90
CA ARG A 411 -13.36 21.73 -28.02
C ARG A 411 -14.72 21.56 -28.71
N ALA A 412 -14.83 21.86 -30.00
CA ALA A 412 -16.04 21.60 -30.77
C ALA A 412 -16.37 20.09 -30.83
N GLY A 413 -15.35 19.23 -30.97
CA GLY A 413 -15.52 17.77 -30.85
C GLY A 413 -16.01 17.32 -29.47
N TRP A 414 -15.46 17.92 -28.40
CA TRP A 414 -15.92 17.65 -27.03
C TRP A 414 -17.36 18.08 -26.79
N ARG A 415 -17.77 19.26 -27.30
CA ARG A 415 -19.15 19.74 -27.20
C ARG A 415 -20.13 18.76 -27.82
N ARG A 416 -19.82 18.26 -29.03
CA ARG A 416 -20.62 17.24 -29.72
C ARG A 416 -20.75 15.96 -28.90
N THR A 417 -19.64 15.48 -28.35
CA THR A 417 -19.66 14.27 -27.50
C THR A 417 -20.49 14.49 -26.24
N TRP A 418 -20.42 15.66 -25.61
CA TRP A 418 -21.24 15.97 -24.42
C TRP A 418 -22.73 16.05 -24.73
N ALA A 419 -23.09 16.71 -25.85
CA ALA A 419 -24.46 16.80 -26.34
C ALA A 419 -25.07 15.40 -26.55
N GLU A 420 -24.33 14.53 -27.24
CA GLU A 420 -24.73 13.14 -27.49
C GLU A 420 -24.85 12.32 -26.20
N GLN A 421 -23.86 12.39 -25.31
CA GLN A 421 -23.81 11.54 -24.11
C GLN A 421 -24.86 11.92 -23.06
N LEU A 422 -25.35 13.16 -23.06
CA LEU A 422 -26.36 13.67 -22.13
C LEU A 422 -27.72 13.92 -22.79
N GLY A 423 -27.85 13.72 -24.11
CA GLY A 423 -29.12 13.87 -24.83
C GLY A 423 -29.63 15.31 -24.89
N VAL A 424 -28.74 16.30 -24.96
CA VAL A 424 -29.10 17.73 -24.99
C VAL A 424 -28.69 18.40 -26.30
N PRO A 425 -29.42 19.44 -26.77
CA PRO A 425 -29.02 20.21 -27.94
C PRO A 425 -27.60 20.80 -27.83
N LEU A 426 -26.85 20.83 -28.94
CA LEU A 426 -25.43 21.24 -28.96
C LEU A 426 -25.22 22.69 -28.54
N ASP A 427 -26.17 23.57 -28.86
CA ASP A 427 -26.23 24.98 -28.49
C ASP A 427 -26.31 25.19 -26.97
N ARG A 428 -26.86 24.23 -26.23
CA ARG A 428 -26.86 24.28 -24.74
C ARG A 428 -25.50 23.94 -24.14
N VAL A 429 -24.59 23.27 -24.87
CA VAL A 429 -23.27 22.89 -24.32
C VAL A 429 -22.30 24.08 -24.40
N PRO A 430 -21.73 24.54 -23.27
CA PRO A 430 -20.82 25.70 -23.24
C PRO A 430 -19.57 25.54 -24.11
N GLU A 431 -19.08 26.66 -24.65
CA GLU A 431 -17.91 26.70 -25.53
C GLU A 431 -16.60 26.30 -24.81
N ASN A 432 -16.55 26.56 -23.51
CA ASN A 432 -15.43 26.24 -22.62
C ASN A 432 -15.56 24.88 -21.93
N CYS A 433 -16.35 23.95 -22.50
CA CYS A 433 -16.52 22.62 -21.92
C CYS A 433 -15.18 21.86 -21.77
N ARG A 434 -15.10 21.06 -20.70
CA ARG A 434 -13.93 20.21 -20.42
C ARG A 434 -14.02 18.90 -21.19
N ARG A 435 -12.90 18.18 -21.30
CA ARG A 435 -12.84 16.88 -22.00
C ARG A 435 -13.87 15.87 -21.43
N PRO A 436 -14.70 15.23 -22.28
CA PRO A 436 -15.66 14.20 -21.90
C PRO A 436 -14.95 12.86 -21.63
N THR A 437 -14.42 12.70 -20.42
CA THR A 437 -13.84 11.41 -19.99
C THR A 437 -14.95 10.48 -19.49
N ALA A 438 -14.74 9.15 -19.54
CA ALA A 438 -15.73 8.18 -19.07
C ALA A 438 -16.19 8.42 -17.62
N LYS A 439 -15.27 8.85 -16.75
CA LYS A 439 -15.58 9.25 -15.36
C LYS A 439 -16.44 10.52 -15.32
N ALA A 440 -16.09 11.55 -16.11
CA ALA A 440 -16.83 12.80 -16.16
C ALA A 440 -18.24 12.60 -16.72
N VAL A 441 -18.40 11.79 -17.76
CA VAL A 441 -19.71 11.45 -18.35
C VAL A 441 -20.58 10.72 -17.32
N ARG A 442 -20.04 9.72 -16.62
CA ARG A 442 -20.77 9.01 -15.56
C ARG A 442 -21.22 9.94 -14.44
N ALA A 443 -20.34 10.84 -14.01
CA ALA A 443 -20.65 11.82 -12.97
C ALA A 443 -21.74 12.81 -13.43
N ALA A 444 -21.64 13.31 -14.67
CA ALA A 444 -22.64 14.21 -15.24
C ALA A 444 -24.00 13.53 -15.45
N ARG A 445 -24.06 12.22 -15.74
CA ARG A 445 -25.33 11.48 -15.80
C ARG A 445 -25.97 11.31 -14.43
N ALA A 446 -25.15 11.07 -13.40
CA ALA A 446 -25.65 10.95 -12.02
C ALA A 446 -26.09 12.30 -11.44
N ASN A 447 -25.40 13.38 -11.79
CA ASN A 447 -25.68 14.75 -11.36
C ASN A 447 -25.52 15.71 -12.56
N PRO A 448 -26.59 15.97 -13.33
CA PRO A 448 -26.51 16.81 -14.51
C PRO A 448 -26.01 18.22 -14.19
N PRO A 449 -25.03 18.75 -14.95
CA PRO A 449 -24.63 20.16 -14.84
C PRO A 449 -25.78 21.08 -15.26
N GLY A 450 -25.77 22.34 -14.80
CA GLY A 450 -26.89 23.26 -14.99
C GLY A 450 -27.35 23.44 -16.45
N TRP A 451 -26.43 23.40 -17.41
CA TRP A 451 -26.72 23.49 -18.84
C TRP A 451 -27.32 22.19 -19.45
N ALA A 452 -27.29 21.09 -18.71
CA ALA A 452 -27.84 19.79 -19.11
C ALA A 452 -29.09 19.38 -18.31
N ARG A 453 -29.57 20.23 -17.40
CA ARG A 453 -30.84 20.02 -16.70
C ARG A 453 -31.97 20.47 -17.62
N LEU A 454 -32.96 19.60 -17.83
CA LEU A 454 -34.21 19.95 -18.51
C LEU A 454 -35.06 20.84 -17.62
#